data_AF-A0A497G7E5-F1
#
_entry.id   AF-A0A497G7E5-F1
#
_cell.length_a   1.000
_cell.length_b   1.000
_cell.length_c   1.000
_cell.angle_alpha   90.00
_cell.angle_beta   90.00
_cell.angle_gamma   90.00
#
_symmetry.space_group_name_H-M   'P 1'
#
loop_
_entity.id
_entity.type
_entity.pdbx_description
1 polymer ?
#
loop_
_entity_poly.entity_id
_entity_poly.type
_entity_poly.pdbx_seq_one_letter_code
_entity_poly.pdbx_strand_id
1 'polypeptide(L)'
;GIWINADLMAAATSYYLFSRGLASTDGWAFYFVEDVLTFETNQAGATQVSTSLPGIIATSGWYLVGFSRGGTGAGDTIIIVNGVDVTDVGAAHVNPLTSARDIYIGADDTPGNVFDGKLAKPIITAERALTETEWKSIFMADRKKFGL
;
A
#
# COMPACT_ATOMS: atom_id res chain seq x y z
N GLY A 1 -5.58 -2.68 1.61
CA GLY A 1 -6.01 -1.28 1.37
C GLY A 1 -6.55 -0.68 2.64
N ILE A 2 -6.61 0.65 2.73
CA ILE A 2 -7.03 1.38 3.93
C ILE A 2 -7.44 2.80 3.52
N TRP A 3 -8.34 3.42 4.29
CA TRP A 3 -8.59 4.85 4.16
C TRP A 3 -7.54 5.63 4.93
N ILE A 4 -6.92 6.62 4.29
CA ILE A 4 -5.90 7.48 4.88
C ILE A 4 -6.32 8.95 4.80
N ASN A 5 -5.91 9.72 5.80
CA ASN A 5 -5.85 11.17 5.73
C ASN A 5 -4.52 11.58 6.38
N ALA A 6 -3.52 11.83 5.55
CA ALA A 6 -2.16 12.12 5.99
C ALA A 6 -2.07 13.57 6.49
N ASP A 7 -1.45 13.76 7.65
CA ASP A 7 -1.16 15.09 8.21
C ASP A 7 0.23 15.57 7.75
N LEU A 8 1.16 14.63 7.48
CA LEU A 8 2.52 14.90 7.01
C LEU A 8 2.94 13.99 5.85
N MET A 9 3.67 14.57 4.91
CA MET A 9 4.32 13.89 3.76
C MET A 9 5.74 14.44 3.59
N ALA A 10 6.63 14.07 4.50
CA ALA A 10 8.01 14.55 4.48
C ALA A 10 8.86 13.83 3.43
N ALA A 11 9.75 14.59 2.79
CA ALA A 11 10.77 14.04 1.89
C ALA A 11 11.63 12.98 2.58
N ALA A 12 12.00 11.94 1.81
CA ALA A 12 12.86 10.84 2.24
C ALA A 12 12.39 10.06 3.51
N THR A 13 11.14 10.23 3.94
CA THR A 13 10.56 9.49 5.07
C THR A 13 9.54 8.48 4.55
N SER A 14 9.63 7.24 5.01
CA SER A 14 8.67 6.18 4.66
C SER A 14 7.55 6.13 5.70
N TYR A 15 6.32 6.38 5.25
CA TYR A 15 5.12 6.28 6.08
C TYR A 15 4.39 4.98 5.78
N TYR A 16 4.56 3.99 6.64
CA TYR A 16 4.01 2.66 6.43
C TYR A 16 2.51 2.61 6.67
N LEU A 17 1.78 2.08 5.71
CA LEU A 17 0.35 1.84 5.80
C LEU A 17 0.07 0.42 6.27
N PHE A 18 0.80 -0.53 5.69
CA PHE A 18 0.82 -1.93 6.10
C PHE A 18 2.25 -2.47 6.00
N SER A 19 2.66 -3.27 6.97
CA SER A 19 3.89 -4.06 6.87
C SER A 19 3.65 -5.44 7.44
N ARG A 20 4.20 -6.45 6.77
CA ARG A 20 4.31 -7.82 7.28
C ARG A 20 5.58 -8.45 6.76
N GLY A 21 6.70 -7.87 7.15
CA GLY A 21 8.02 -8.22 6.64
C GLY A 21 9.10 -7.35 7.24
N LEU A 22 10.32 -7.58 6.78
CA LEU A 22 11.48 -6.74 7.01
C LEU A 22 12.16 -6.48 5.67
N ALA A 23 12.48 -5.21 5.41
CA ALA A 23 13.13 -4.76 4.20
C ALA A 23 14.37 -5.63 3.88
N SER A 24 14.51 -5.98 2.60
CA SER A 24 15.58 -6.85 2.06
C SER A 24 15.66 -8.26 2.67
N THR A 25 14.77 -8.64 3.58
CA THR A 25 14.85 -9.91 4.31
C THR A 25 13.70 -10.83 3.91
N ASP A 26 12.47 -10.47 4.24
CA ASP A 26 11.29 -11.30 4.05
C ASP A 26 9.99 -10.47 4.05
N GLY A 27 8.91 -11.06 3.55
CA GLY A 27 7.57 -10.48 3.60
C GLY A 27 7.30 -9.35 2.60
N TRP A 28 6.45 -8.41 2.99
CA TRP A 28 5.98 -7.33 2.13
C TRP A 28 5.63 -6.07 2.93
N ALA A 29 5.61 -4.94 2.24
CA ALA A 29 5.19 -3.67 2.80
C ALA A 29 4.43 -2.82 1.78
N PHE A 30 3.55 -1.96 2.29
CA PHE A 30 2.86 -0.93 1.54
C PHE A 30 2.95 0.38 2.31
N TYR A 31 3.54 1.38 1.69
CA TYR A 31 3.90 2.66 2.31
C TYR A 31 3.89 3.76 1.27
N PHE A 32 4.17 5.00 1.69
CA PHE A 32 4.54 6.07 0.76
C PHE A 32 5.79 6.81 1.23
N VAL A 33 6.49 7.38 0.25
CA VAL A 33 7.55 8.37 0.47
C VAL A 33 7.13 9.59 -0.33
N GLU A 34 7.12 10.75 0.32
CA GLU A 34 6.49 11.96 -0.25
C GLU A 34 5.03 11.70 -0.62
N ASP A 35 4.70 11.69 -1.91
CA ASP A 35 3.37 11.45 -2.47
C ASP A 35 3.32 10.21 -3.39
N VAL A 36 4.34 9.36 -3.34
CA VAL A 36 4.46 8.13 -4.14
C VAL A 36 4.11 6.92 -3.27
N LEU A 37 3.01 6.24 -3.62
CA LEU A 37 2.65 4.96 -3.02
C LEU A 37 3.57 3.87 -3.55
N THR A 38 4.06 3.04 -2.64
CA THR A 38 5.02 1.98 -2.91
C THR A 38 4.54 0.67 -2.30
N PHE A 39 4.48 -0.37 -3.13
CA PHE A 39 4.31 -1.75 -2.67
C PHE A 39 5.59 -2.53 -2.97
N GLU A 40 6.08 -3.25 -1.97
CA GLU A 40 7.26 -4.09 -2.12
C GLU A 40 7.08 -5.50 -1.57
N THR A 41 7.81 -6.43 -2.18
CA THR A 41 8.06 -7.77 -1.64
C THR A 41 9.56 -7.94 -1.41
N ASN A 42 9.89 -8.59 -0.30
CA ASN A 42 11.27 -8.79 0.14
C ASN A 42 11.56 -10.27 0.29
N GLN A 43 12.71 -10.73 -0.24
CA GLN A 43 13.21 -12.08 -0.03
C GLN A 43 14.73 -12.18 -0.22
N ALA A 44 15.44 -12.67 0.80
CA ALA A 44 16.84 -13.10 0.70
C ALA A 44 17.79 -12.06 0.04
N GLY A 45 17.67 -10.79 0.41
CA GLY A 45 18.48 -9.69 -0.14
C GLY A 45 17.95 -9.07 -1.43
N ALA A 46 16.86 -9.59 -1.99
CA ALA A 46 16.19 -9.03 -3.16
C ALA A 46 14.88 -8.34 -2.78
N THR A 47 14.64 -7.17 -3.37
CA THR A 47 13.42 -6.38 -3.22
C THR A 47 12.82 -6.12 -4.59
N GLN A 48 11.52 -6.37 -4.75
CA GLN A 48 10.75 -6.00 -5.94
C GLN A 48 9.78 -4.91 -5.56
N VAL A 49 9.74 -3.84 -6.34
CA VAL A 49 9.04 -2.60 -5.99
C VAL A 49 8.11 -2.19 -7.11
N SER A 50 6.84 -2.02 -6.79
CA SER A 50 5.88 -1.33 -7.65
C SER A 50 5.56 0.04 -7.05
N THR A 51 5.44 1.07 -7.89
CA THR A 51 5.17 2.45 -7.45
C THR A 51 4.04 3.08 -8.25
N SER A 52 3.39 4.07 -7.63
CA SER A 52 2.49 4.96 -8.33
C SER A 52 3.21 6.15 -8.96
N LEU A 53 2.47 6.96 -9.72
CA LEU A 53 2.91 8.32 -10.05
C LEU A 53 2.99 9.19 -8.79
N PRO A 54 3.86 10.22 -8.75
CA PRO A 54 3.81 11.26 -7.74
C PRO A 54 2.55 12.13 -7.87
N GLY A 55 2.16 12.80 -6.79
CA GLY A 55 1.07 13.77 -6.73
C GLY A 55 -0.35 13.19 -6.69
N ILE A 56 -0.48 11.86 -6.57
CA ILE A 56 -1.80 11.19 -6.59
C ILE A 56 -2.55 11.27 -5.26
N ILE A 57 -1.83 11.52 -4.17
CA ILE A 57 -2.35 11.74 -2.82
C ILE A 57 -1.75 13.03 -2.27
N ALA A 58 -2.46 13.68 -1.37
CA ALA A 58 -2.02 14.91 -0.71
C ALA A 58 -2.41 14.87 0.77
N THR A 59 -1.84 15.79 1.55
CA THR A 59 -2.20 15.96 2.97
C THR A 59 -3.62 16.52 3.11
N SER A 60 -4.22 16.33 4.30
CA SER A 60 -5.52 16.91 4.68
C SER A 60 -6.72 16.49 3.82
N GLY A 61 -6.67 15.32 3.18
CA GLY A 61 -7.76 14.74 2.40
C GLY A 61 -7.91 13.24 2.65
N TRP A 62 -9.13 12.72 2.58
CA TRP A 62 -9.37 11.27 2.67
C TRP A 62 -9.11 10.59 1.32
N TYR A 63 -8.36 9.50 1.33
CA TYR A 63 -8.12 8.65 0.18
C TYR A 63 -8.30 7.18 0.56
N LEU A 64 -8.98 6.40 -0.28
CA LEU A 64 -8.87 4.95 -0.22
C LEU A 64 -7.62 4.55 -0.99
N VAL A 65 -6.61 4.03 -0.30
CA VAL A 65 -5.37 3.56 -0.93
C VAL A 65 -5.23 2.05 -0.75
N GLY A 66 -4.58 1.39 -1.70
CA GLY A 66 -4.33 -0.04 -1.57
C GLY A 66 -3.44 -0.57 -2.68
N PHE A 67 -3.18 -1.87 -2.60
CA PHE A 67 -2.60 -2.64 -3.68
C PHE A 67 -3.39 -3.95 -3.83
N SER A 68 -3.26 -4.56 -4.99
CA SER A 68 -3.78 -5.89 -5.27
C SER A 68 -2.74 -6.65 -6.08
N ARG A 69 -2.47 -7.90 -5.71
CA ARG A 69 -1.48 -8.75 -6.38
C ARG A 69 -2.12 -10.09 -6.74
N GLY A 70 -2.31 -10.34 -8.02
CA GLY A 70 -2.97 -11.54 -8.56
C GLY A 70 -2.02 -12.63 -9.04
N GLY A 71 -0.73 -12.35 -9.14
CA GLY A 71 0.26 -13.23 -9.77
C GLY A 71 1.69 -12.74 -9.54
N THR A 72 2.60 -13.21 -10.39
CA THR A 72 4.04 -12.89 -10.29
C THR A 72 4.57 -12.05 -11.46
N GLY A 73 3.75 -11.76 -12.45
CA GLY A 73 4.10 -10.89 -13.57
C GLY A 73 4.06 -9.41 -13.21
N ALA A 74 4.76 -8.58 -13.99
CA ALA A 74 4.85 -7.13 -13.76
C ALA A 74 3.51 -6.38 -13.89
N GLY A 75 2.53 -6.95 -14.59
CA GLY A 75 1.18 -6.41 -14.70
C GLY A 75 0.17 -7.04 -13.74
N ASP A 76 0.60 -7.96 -12.87
CA ASP A 76 -0.29 -8.66 -11.94
C ASP A 76 -0.46 -7.92 -10.62
N THR A 77 0.27 -6.82 -10.44
CA THR A 77 0.20 -5.98 -9.25
C THR A 77 -0.28 -4.60 -9.64
N ILE A 78 -1.33 -4.13 -8.98
CA ILE A 78 -1.89 -2.79 -9.16
C ILE A 78 -1.87 -2.04 -7.84
N ILE A 79 -1.56 -0.75 -7.90
CA ILE A 79 -1.70 0.22 -6.82
C ILE A 79 -2.95 1.05 -7.08
N ILE A 80 -3.79 1.19 -6.07
CA ILE A 80 -5.11 1.78 -6.18
C ILE A 80 -5.19 3.05 -5.35
N VAL A 81 -5.78 4.10 -5.94
CA VAL A 81 -6.29 5.26 -5.21
C VAL A 81 -7.73 5.52 -5.61
N ASN A 82 -8.62 5.63 -4.63
CA ASN A 82 -10.04 5.91 -4.80
C ASN A 82 -10.73 4.98 -5.82
N GLY A 83 -10.27 3.73 -5.88
CA GLY A 83 -10.82 2.71 -6.77
C GLY A 83 -10.32 2.76 -8.22
N VAL A 84 -9.27 3.53 -8.50
CA VAL A 84 -8.63 3.64 -9.81
C VAL A 84 -7.20 3.12 -9.71
N ASP A 85 -6.76 2.38 -10.73
CA ASP A 85 -5.35 1.97 -10.87
C ASP A 85 -4.48 3.17 -11.20
N VAL A 86 -3.45 3.37 -10.37
CA VAL A 86 -2.49 4.48 -10.46
C VAL A 86 -1.05 3.98 -10.57
N THR A 87 -0.87 2.70 -10.89
CA THR A 87 0.45 2.08 -11.05
C THR A 87 1.21 2.77 -12.18
N ASP A 88 2.43 3.22 -11.88
CA ASP A 88 3.37 3.78 -12.86
C ASP A 88 4.42 2.74 -13.23
N VAL A 89 5.10 2.21 -12.21
CA VAL A 89 6.09 1.16 -12.36
C VAL A 89 5.55 -0.10 -11.71
N GLY A 90 5.28 -1.11 -12.51
CA GLY A 90 4.93 -2.46 -12.03
C GLY A 90 6.14 -3.38 -12.01
N ALA A 91 6.32 -4.13 -10.93
CA ALA A 91 7.37 -5.14 -10.80
C ALA A 91 6.82 -6.57 -10.84
N ALA A 92 7.64 -7.50 -11.33
CA ALA A 92 7.37 -8.92 -11.25
C ALA A 92 7.62 -9.41 -9.82
N HIS A 93 6.60 -9.35 -8.97
CA HIS A 93 6.70 -9.74 -7.57
C HIS A 93 6.74 -11.25 -7.40
N VAL A 94 7.77 -11.74 -6.73
CA VAL A 94 7.90 -13.15 -6.32
C VAL A 94 7.27 -13.36 -4.95
N ASN A 95 6.73 -14.55 -4.70
CA ASN A 95 6.19 -14.87 -3.38
C ASN A 95 7.34 -14.94 -2.38
N PRO A 96 7.35 -14.12 -1.31
CA PRO A 96 8.31 -14.31 -0.24
C PRO A 96 8.21 -15.73 0.31
N LEU A 97 9.36 -16.38 0.55
CA LEU A 97 9.41 -17.72 1.13
C LEU A 97 8.71 -17.77 2.49
N THR A 98 8.81 -16.67 3.25
CA THR A 98 8.14 -16.48 4.54
C THR A 98 7.53 -15.08 4.63
N SER A 99 6.40 -15.00 5.32
CA SER A 99 5.81 -13.74 5.83
C SER A 99 5.13 -14.06 7.17
N ALA A 100 5.92 -14.60 8.10
CA ALA A 100 5.44 -15.12 9.39
C ALA A 100 5.43 -14.04 10.49
N ARG A 101 5.96 -12.85 10.19
CA ARG A 101 5.96 -11.71 11.11
C ARG A 101 4.55 -11.23 11.41
N ASP A 102 4.45 -10.50 12.52
CA ASP A 102 3.25 -9.74 12.87
C ASP A 102 2.92 -8.73 11.76
N ILE A 103 1.64 -8.48 11.60
CA ILE A 103 1.16 -7.45 10.69
C ILE A 103 1.03 -6.13 11.44
N TYR A 104 1.68 -5.10 10.91
CA TYR A 104 1.61 -3.74 11.39
C TYR A 104 0.72 -2.91 10.47
N ILE A 105 -0.05 -2.00 11.06
CA ILE A 105 -0.90 -1.04 10.36
C ILE A 105 -0.50 0.35 10.85
N GLY A 106 -0.13 1.23 9.93
CA GLY A 106 0.37 2.56 10.28
C GLY A 106 1.81 2.59 10.80
N ALA A 107 2.55 1.48 10.68
CA ALA A 107 3.96 1.36 11.09
C ALA A 107 4.61 0.14 10.42
N ASP A 108 5.92 -0.03 10.61
CA ASP A 108 6.64 -1.29 10.45
C ASP A 108 7.24 -1.76 11.79
N ASP A 109 8.17 -2.73 11.75
CA ASP A 109 8.87 -3.23 12.93
C ASP A 109 10.07 -2.36 13.36
N THR A 110 10.29 -1.21 12.70
CA THR A 110 11.38 -0.26 12.96
C THR A 110 10.85 1.01 13.64
N PRO A 111 11.46 1.43 14.78
CA PRO A 111 11.09 2.68 15.42
C PRO A 111 11.28 3.89 14.50
N GLY A 112 10.24 4.71 14.34
CA GLY A 112 10.28 5.97 13.58
C GLY A 112 9.56 5.95 12.23
N ASN A 113 9.28 4.76 11.68
CA ASN A 113 8.55 4.57 10.43
C ASN A 113 7.04 4.53 10.66
N VAL A 114 6.50 5.54 11.34
CA VAL A 114 5.10 5.60 11.78
C VAL A 114 4.31 6.54 10.87
N PHE A 115 3.11 6.12 10.47
CA PHE A 115 2.18 6.95 9.72
C PHE A 115 1.72 8.16 10.54
N ASP A 116 1.78 9.34 9.93
CA ASP A 116 1.32 10.59 10.54
C ASP A 116 -0.01 11.03 9.92
N GLY A 117 -1.08 10.89 10.70
CA GLY A 117 -2.44 11.25 10.30
C GLY A 117 -3.49 10.26 10.81
N LYS A 118 -4.57 10.10 10.03
CA LYS A 118 -5.70 9.22 10.37
C LYS A 118 -5.79 8.03 9.42
N LEU A 119 -6.03 6.87 10.01
CA LEU A 119 -6.28 5.61 9.30
C LEU A 119 -7.68 5.10 9.63
N ALA A 120 -8.35 4.50 8.65
CA ALA A 120 -9.66 3.90 8.85
C ALA A 120 -9.90 2.69 7.94
N LYS A 121 -10.67 1.72 8.45
CA LYS A 121 -11.15 0.54 7.71
C LYS A 121 -10.04 -0.20 6.94
N PRO A 122 -9.07 -0.85 7.62
CA PRO A 122 -8.14 -1.72 6.94
C PRO A 122 -8.87 -2.86 6.22
N ILE A 123 -8.42 -3.17 5.01
CA ILE A 123 -8.97 -4.19 4.11
C ILE A 123 -7.83 -5.13 3.73
N ILE A 124 -7.95 -6.39 4.13
CA ILE A 124 -7.03 -7.46 3.79
C ILE A 124 -7.85 -8.63 3.26
N THR A 125 -7.56 -9.07 2.04
CA THR A 125 -8.18 -10.25 1.43
C THR A 125 -7.13 -11.36 1.37
N ALA A 126 -7.27 -12.37 2.23
CA ALA A 126 -6.24 -13.39 2.41
C ALA A 126 -6.04 -14.32 1.19
N GLU A 127 -7.02 -14.39 0.28
CA GLU A 127 -7.09 -15.49 -0.71
C GLU A 127 -7.11 -15.04 -2.16
N ARG A 128 -7.23 -13.74 -2.44
CA ARG A 128 -7.32 -13.26 -3.82
C ARG A 128 -6.95 -11.80 -4.00
N ALA A 129 -6.51 -11.50 -5.22
CA ALA A 129 -6.53 -10.14 -5.74
C ALA A 129 -7.96 -9.63 -5.89
N LEU A 130 -8.15 -8.38 -5.47
CA LEU A 130 -9.30 -7.58 -5.87
C LEU A 130 -9.04 -6.98 -7.26
N THR A 131 -10.05 -7.01 -8.10
CA THR A 131 -10.06 -6.30 -9.39
C THR A 131 -10.29 -4.81 -9.20
N GLU A 132 -9.95 -3.99 -10.20
CA GLU A 132 -10.23 -2.54 -10.17
C GLU A 132 -11.72 -2.24 -9.93
N THR A 133 -12.62 -2.99 -10.58
CA THR A 133 -14.08 -2.87 -10.37
C THR A 133 -14.48 -3.11 -8.91
N GLU A 134 -13.86 -4.07 -8.24
CA GLU A 134 -14.16 -4.36 -6.83
C GLU A 134 -13.63 -3.24 -5.92
N TRP A 135 -12.42 -2.75 -6.19
CA TRP A 135 -11.88 -1.57 -5.50
C TRP A 135 -12.77 -0.35 -5.67
N LYS A 136 -13.22 -0.08 -6.90
CA LYS A 136 -14.17 1.00 -7.19
C LYS A 136 -15.49 0.81 -6.44
N SER A 137 -15.98 -0.42 -6.34
CA SER A 137 -17.20 -0.72 -5.58
C SER A 137 -17.02 -0.43 -4.09
N ILE A 138 -15.88 -0.80 -3.50
CA ILE A 138 -15.54 -0.47 -2.12
C ILE A 138 -15.47 1.04 -1.91
N PHE A 139 -14.76 1.76 -2.79
CA PHE A 139 -14.67 3.22 -2.74
C PHE A 139 -16.07 3.86 -2.77
N MET A 140 -16.89 3.51 -3.75
CA MET A 140 -18.23 4.08 -3.93
C MET A 140 -19.15 3.80 -2.75
N ALA A 141 -19.01 2.64 -2.10
CA ALA A 141 -19.81 2.27 -0.93
C ALA A 141 -19.45 3.08 0.32
N ASP A 142 -18.19 3.52 0.45
CA ASP A 142 -17.68 4.14 1.67
C ASP A 142 -17.45 5.66 1.56
N ARG A 143 -17.21 6.21 0.36
CA ARG A 143 -16.74 7.59 0.15
C ARG A 143 -17.55 8.68 0.88
N LYS A 144 -18.87 8.51 0.99
CA LYS A 144 -19.75 9.46 1.71
C LYS A 144 -19.44 9.55 3.22
N LYS A 145 -18.94 8.47 3.84
CA LYS A 145 -18.52 8.44 5.24
C LYS A 145 -17.25 9.27 5.48
N PHE A 146 -16.53 9.56 4.41
CA PHE A 146 -15.28 10.31 4.40
C PHE A 146 -15.42 11.70 3.76
N GLY A 147 -16.66 12.13 3.46
CA GLY A 147 -16.94 13.45 2.90
C GLY A 147 -16.71 13.60 1.40
N LEU A 148 -16.71 12.50 0.64
CA LEU A 148 -16.45 12.43 -0.81
C LEU A 148 -17.66 11.91 -1.62
#